data_AF-A0A9D2ULR0-F1
#
_entry.id   AF-A0A9D2ULR0-F1
#
_cell.length_a   1.000
_cell.length_b   1.000
_cell.length_c   1.000
_cell.angle_alpha   90.00
_cell.angle_beta   90.00
_cell.angle_gamma   90.00
#
_symmetry.space_group_name_H-M   'P 1'
#
loop_
_entity.id
_entity.type
_entity.pdbx_description
1 polymer ?
#
loop_
_entity_poly.entity_id
_entity_poly.type
_entity_poly.pdbx_seq_one_letter_code
_entity_poly.pdbx_strand_id
1 'polypeptide(L)'
;MTLVFGIGFAVFASFPFFLANAGINPLRKHVLRGINPDQAPSIGILVLFLLSAIAAFAFYEDKPPAGSSAARAQQAADPHGVKRRQPPTAFVRRPWPRVFAVGPVWAVCGVIAAFIWHAFAKDTGIPGTVWGDLTASPLPAFALLFGLWATANLSLTLGAIADAFHRTLWAIFLIVSVIIVILAITIGVVAANILTMSPPAGLAVTAVCFIITTVALIPARLFAVARARVTNRIDAAHEARMQSLLMALAPGENLMLHFADRENPAGQILAATNQRL
;
A
#
# COMPACT_ATOMS: atom_id res chain seq x y z
N MET A 1 3.76 -15.19 -0.20
CA MET A 1 3.28 -13.89 -0.71
C MET A 1 4.15 -12.75 -0.22
N THR A 2 4.17 -12.37 1.06
CA THR A 2 4.92 -11.18 1.56
C THR A 2 6.42 -11.19 1.24
N LEU A 3 7.07 -12.33 1.43
CA LEU A 3 8.49 -12.55 1.08
C LEU A 3 8.71 -12.50 -0.44
N VAL A 4 7.87 -13.18 -1.22
CA VAL A 4 7.94 -13.19 -2.70
C VAL A 4 7.79 -11.77 -3.26
N PHE A 5 6.86 -10.98 -2.72
CA PHE A 5 6.72 -9.56 -3.05
C PHE A 5 7.95 -8.76 -2.63
N GLY A 6 8.50 -8.98 -1.43
CA GLY A 6 9.72 -8.32 -0.97
C GLY A 6 10.93 -8.59 -1.87
N ILE A 7 11.11 -9.85 -2.30
CA ILE A 7 12.16 -10.25 -3.25
C ILE A 7 11.92 -9.62 -4.62
N GLY A 8 10.71 -9.74 -5.17
CA GLY A 8 10.37 -9.17 -6.48
C GLY A 8 10.56 -7.65 -6.51
N PHE A 9 10.20 -6.98 -5.42
CA PHE A 9 10.42 -5.55 -5.24
C PHE A 9 11.92 -5.20 -5.20
N ALA A 10 12.73 -5.90 -4.40
CA ALA A 10 14.17 -5.67 -4.32
C ALA A 10 14.87 -5.88 -5.67
N VAL A 11 14.47 -6.92 -6.42
CA VAL A 11 14.94 -7.15 -7.79
C VAL A 11 14.51 -6.02 -8.72
N PHE A 12 13.25 -5.58 -8.63
CA PHE A 12 12.75 -4.49 -9.46
C PHE A 12 13.49 -3.16 -9.20
N ALA A 13 13.74 -2.83 -7.93
CA ALA A 13 14.54 -1.68 -7.54
C ALA A 13 16.01 -1.78 -7.95
N SER A 14 16.53 -2.99 -8.19
CA SER A 14 17.91 -3.21 -8.62
C SER A 14 18.13 -2.84 -10.10
N PHE A 15 17.12 -2.95 -10.96
CA PHE A 15 17.25 -2.57 -12.37
C PHE A 15 17.71 -1.11 -12.57
N PRO A 16 17.07 -0.09 -11.98
CA PRO A 16 17.50 1.29 -12.16
C PRO A 16 18.87 1.56 -11.55
N PHE A 17 19.25 0.87 -10.45
CA PHE A 17 20.62 0.91 -9.92
C PHE A 17 21.63 0.41 -10.96
N PHE A 18 21.46 -0.82 -11.47
CA PHE A 18 22.43 -1.41 -12.40
C PHE A 18 22.48 -0.68 -13.74
N LEU A 19 21.35 -0.16 -14.23
CA LEU A 19 21.30 0.68 -15.44
C LEU A 19 22.09 1.97 -15.23
N ALA A 20 21.85 2.67 -14.11
CA ALA A 20 22.59 3.89 -13.77
C ALA A 20 24.08 3.61 -13.56
N ASN A 21 24.44 2.53 -12.86
CA ASN A 21 25.82 2.13 -12.60
C ASN A 21 26.58 1.78 -13.89
N ALA A 22 25.87 1.21 -14.88
CA ALA A 22 26.40 0.97 -16.22
C ALA A 22 26.40 2.24 -17.11
N GLY A 23 25.89 3.37 -16.64
CA GLY A 23 25.76 4.62 -17.41
C GLY A 23 24.67 4.60 -18.49
N ILE A 24 23.78 3.59 -18.47
CA ILE A 24 22.75 3.37 -19.48
C ILE A 24 21.49 4.18 -19.14
N ASN A 25 21.06 5.04 -20.06
CA ASN A 25 19.79 5.76 -19.95
C ASN A 25 18.73 5.18 -20.92
N PRO A 26 17.80 4.33 -20.45
CA PRO A 26 16.80 3.70 -21.32
C PRO A 26 15.76 4.69 -21.85
N LEU A 27 15.63 5.88 -21.25
CA LEU A 27 14.61 6.88 -21.60
C LEU A 27 15.07 7.88 -22.67
N ARG A 28 16.32 7.80 -23.15
CA ARG A 28 16.84 8.70 -24.19
C ARG A 28 17.26 7.93 -25.44
N LYS A 29 16.69 8.30 -26.60
CA LYS A 29 17.07 7.82 -27.94
C LYS A 29 18.40 8.38 -28.46
N HIS A 30 19.08 9.30 -27.75
CA HIS A 30 20.31 9.94 -28.21
C HIS A 30 21.47 9.74 -27.22
N VAL A 31 22.58 9.22 -27.76
CA VAL A 31 23.76 8.60 -27.14
C VAL A 31 24.65 9.54 -26.30
N LEU A 32 24.35 10.85 -26.21
CA LEU A 32 25.33 11.84 -25.74
C LEU A 32 25.16 12.35 -24.30
N ARG A 33 24.28 11.76 -23.48
CA ARG A 33 24.25 12.06 -22.03
C ARG A 33 23.89 10.81 -21.23
N GLY A 34 24.89 9.98 -20.96
CA GLY A 34 24.78 8.87 -20.01
C GLY A 34 24.38 9.38 -18.62
N ILE A 35 23.75 8.52 -17.82
CA ILE A 35 23.54 8.78 -16.39
C ILE A 35 24.93 8.76 -15.74
N ASN A 36 25.22 9.69 -14.83
CA ASN A 36 26.47 9.62 -14.08
C ASN A 36 26.42 8.36 -13.17
N PRO A 37 27.31 7.37 -13.34
CA PRO A 37 27.30 6.16 -12.51
C PRO A 37 27.39 6.43 -11.01
N ASP A 38 28.00 7.55 -10.61
CA ASP A 38 28.13 7.95 -9.21
C ASP A 38 26.75 8.23 -8.56
N GLN A 39 25.71 8.46 -9.37
CA GLN A 39 24.34 8.65 -8.90
C GLN A 39 23.55 7.34 -8.75
N ALA A 40 24.12 6.20 -9.16
CA ALA A 40 23.44 4.91 -9.10
C ALA A 40 22.91 4.55 -7.70
N PRO A 41 23.67 4.74 -6.60
CA PRO A 41 23.19 4.46 -5.25
C PRO A 41 21.95 5.29 -4.90
N SER A 42 21.99 6.60 -5.18
CA SER A 42 20.89 7.51 -4.94
C SER A 42 19.64 7.13 -5.73
N ILE A 43 19.79 6.74 -6.99
CA ILE A 43 18.67 6.30 -7.85
C ILE A 43 18.09 4.97 -7.34
N GLY A 44 18.93 4.00 -7.00
CA GLY A 44 18.49 2.72 -6.46
C GLY A 44 17.71 2.90 -5.15
N ILE A 45 18.26 3.67 -4.22
CA ILE A 45 17.64 3.95 -2.91
C ILE A 45 16.34 4.74 -3.07
N LEU A 46 16.29 5.75 -3.94
CA LEU A 46 15.07 6.47 -4.28
C LEU A 46 13.95 5.50 -4.68
N VAL A 47 14.24 4.59 -5.64
CA VAL A 47 13.26 3.63 -6.14
C VAL A 47 12.86 2.63 -5.05
N LEU A 48 13.80 2.22 -4.21
CA LEU A 48 13.55 1.30 -3.10
C LEU A 48 12.59 1.93 -2.07
N PHE A 49 12.84 3.17 -1.66
CA PHE A 49 11.93 3.88 -0.77
C PHE A 49 10.56 4.17 -1.42
N LEU A 50 10.55 4.56 -2.70
CA LEU A 50 9.31 4.82 -3.45
C LEU A 50 8.40 3.59 -3.50
N LEU A 51 8.94 2.44 -3.87
CA LEU A 51 8.17 1.21 -3.97
C LEU A 51 7.78 0.66 -2.59
N SER A 52 8.61 0.86 -1.56
CA SER A 52 8.23 0.62 -0.16
C SER A 52 7.05 1.50 0.27
N ALA A 53 6.91 2.69 -0.30
CA ALA A 53 5.79 3.59 -0.06
C ALA A 53 4.53 3.27 -0.90
N ILE A 54 4.67 2.66 -2.07
CA ILE A 54 3.55 2.21 -2.93
C ILE A 54 2.95 0.88 -2.44
N ALA A 55 3.68 0.15 -1.59
CA ALA A 55 3.28 -1.08 -0.90
C ALA A 55 1.80 -1.19 -0.51
N ALA A 56 1.23 -0.10 0.01
CA ALA A 56 -0.17 -0.05 0.41
C ALA A 56 -1.10 -0.57 -0.69
N PHE A 57 -0.91 -0.16 -1.96
CA PHE A 57 -1.79 -0.54 -3.07
C PHE A 57 -1.85 -2.05 -3.31
N ALA A 58 -0.76 -2.78 -3.06
CA ALA A 58 -0.73 -4.24 -3.19
C ALA A 58 -1.63 -4.97 -2.17
N PHE A 59 -2.05 -4.30 -1.09
CA PHE A 59 -3.00 -4.83 -0.11
C PHE A 59 -4.45 -4.31 -0.31
N TYR A 60 -4.67 -3.37 -1.23
CA TYR A 60 -5.98 -2.79 -1.49
C TYR A 60 -6.85 -3.62 -2.44
N GLU A 61 -6.27 -4.17 -3.50
CA GLU A 61 -7.02 -4.94 -4.48
C GLU A 61 -6.87 -6.45 -4.25
N ASP A 62 -7.78 -7.02 -3.46
CA ASP A 62 -8.15 -8.44 -3.59
C ASP A 62 -9.46 -8.49 -4.40
N LYS A 63 -9.40 -8.06 -5.67
CA LYS A 63 -10.35 -8.61 -6.65
C LYS A 63 -9.87 -10.04 -6.89
N PRO A 64 -10.70 -11.08 -6.65
CA PRO A 64 -10.31 -12.42 -7.03
C PRO A 64 -9.96 -12.38 -8.53
N PRO A 65 -8.84 -13.01 -8.95
CA PRO A 65 -8.39 -12.92 -10.33
C PRO A 65 -9.55 -13.35 -11.25
N ALA A 66 -9.73 -12.60 -12.34
CA ALA A 66 -10.82 -12.83 -13.27
C ALA A 66 -10.84 -14.31 -13.71
N GLY A 67 -11.99 -14.96 -13.57
CA GLY A 67 -12.15 -16.39 -13.91
C GLY A 67 -11.81 -17.39 -12.80
N SER A 68 -11.30 -16.96 -11.65
CA SER A 68 -11.11 -17.84 -10.48
C SER A 68 -12.43 -18.40 -9.95
N SER A 69 -12.36 -19.55 -9.27
CA SER A 69 -13.51 -20.17 -8.59
C SER A 69 -14.17 -19.23 -7.57
N ALA A 70 -13.37 -18.40 -6.89
CA ALA A 70 -13.86 -17.34 -6.01
C ALA A 70 -14.63 -16.24 -6.76
N ALA A 71 -14.15 -15.79 -7.93
CA ALA A 71 -14.86 -14.83 -8.77
C ALA A 71 -16.20 -15.40 -9.30
N ARG A 72 -16.20 -16.68 -9.70
CA ARG A 72 -17.41 -17.40 -10.14
C ARG A 72 -18.41 -17.62 -9.01
N ALA A 73 -17.95 -18.01 -7.81
CA ALA A 73 -18.81 -18.13 -6.63
C ALA A 73 -19.42 -16.77 -6.22
N GLN A 74 -18.66 -15.69 -6.38
CA GLN A 74 -19.12 -14.35 -6.07
C GLN A 74 -20.11 -13.80 -7.12
N GLN A 75 -19.99 -14.21 -8.38
CA GLN A 75 -20.99 -13.96 -9.44
C GLN A 75 -22.24 -14.83 -9.27
N ALA A 76 -22.08 -16.11 -8.89
CA ALA A 76 -23.22 -17.02 -8.66
C ALA A 76 -24.05 -16.65 -7.43
N ALA A 77 -23.45 -15.99 -6.44
CA ALA A 77 -24.13 -15.50 -5.25
C ALA A 77 -24.94 -14.20 -5.46
N ASP A 78 -24.90 -13.61 -6.66
CA ASP A 78 -25.60 -12.36 -6.99
C ASP A 78 -26.36 -12.47 -8.35
N PRO A 79 -27.39 -13.33 -8.43
CA PRO A 79 -28.13 -13.61 -9.66
C PRO A 79 -29.00 -12.44 -10.15
N HIS A 80 -29.27 -11.45 -9.29
CA HIS A 80 -30.10 -10.29 -9.60
C HIS A 80 -29.28 -9.02 -9.96
N GLY A 81 -27.95 -9.13 -10.06
CA GLY A 81 -27.09 -8.02 -10.45
C GLY A 81 -26.99 -6.90 -9.41
N VAL A 82 -27.31 -7.19 -8.14
CA VAL A 82 -27.21 -6.24 -7.04
C VAL A 82 -25.74 -6.15 -6.64
N LYS A 83 -24.94 -5.42 -7.43
CA LYS A 83 -23.49 -5.22 -7.23
C LYS A 83 -23.15 -5.19 -5.74
N ARG A 84 -22.73 -6.34 -5.19
CA ARG A 84 -22.31 -6.42 -3.79
C ARG A 84 -21.24 -5.35 -3.58
N ARG A 85 -21.47 -4.46 -2.61
CA ARG A 85 -20.49 -3.42 -2.27
C ARG A 85 -19.15 -4.10 -1.99
N GLN A 86 -18.11 -3.58 -2.63
CA GLN A 86 -16.78 -4.20 -2.64
C GLN A 86 -16.37 -4.60 -1.21
N PRO A 87 -16.00 -5.86 -0.96
CA PRO A 87 -15.64 -6.34 0.37
C PRO A 87 -14.44 -5.54 0.94
N PRO A 88 -14.24 -5.48 2.28
CA PRO A 88 -13.21 -4.64 2.89
C PRO A 88 -11.85 -4.98 2.31
N THR A 89 -10.85 -4.09 2.28
CA THR A 89 -9.56 -4.48 1.68
C THR A 89 -8.91 -5.67 2.42
N ALA A 90 -7.94 -6.32 1.76
CA ALA A 90 -7.19 -7.41 2.37
C ALA A 90 -6.43 -6.95 3.63
N PHE A 91 -6.09 -5.66 3.72
CA PHE A 91 -5.43 -5.04 4.86
C PHE A 91 -6.25 -5.12 6.16
N VAL A 92 -7.56 -4.84 6.06
CA VAL A 92 -8.50 -4.94 7.20
C VAL A 92 -8.82 -6.39 7.54
N ARG A 93 -8.90 -7.27 6.54
CA ARG A 93 -9.25 -8.69 6.73
C ARG A 93 -8.11 -9.54 7.28
N ARG A 94 -6.86 -9.21 6.96
CA ARG A 94 -5.70 -10.04 7.35
C ARG A 94 -5.38 -9.91 8.85
N PRO A 95 -4.86 -10.99 9.48
CA PRO A 95 -4.47 -10.96 10.89
C PRO A 95 -3.27 -10.02 11.11
N TRP A 96 -3.18 -9.44 12.32
CA TRP A 96 -2.14 -8.49 12.72
C TRP A 96 -0.72 -8.92 12.31
N PRO A 97 -0.25 -10.14 12.64
CA PRO A 97 1.13 -10.53 12.33
C PRO A 97 1.48 -10.47 10.84
N ARG A 98 0.52 -10.75 9.95
CA ARG A 98 0.75 -10.71 8.50
C ARG A 98 0.92 -9.29 7.96
N VAL A 99 0.27 -8.31 8.58
CA VAL A 99 0.37 -6.90 8.20
C VAL A 99 1.65 -6.29 8.76
N PHE A 100 1.96 -6.55 10.03
CA PHE A 100 3.19 -6.06 10.66
C PHE A 100 4.47 -6.73 10.12
N ALA A 101 4.37 -7.91 9.52
CA ALA A 101 5.51 -8.57 8.87
C ALA A 101 5.92 -7.93 7.52
N VAL A 102 5.08 -7.09 6.90
CA VAL A 102 5.39 -6.48 5.59
C VAL A 102 6.62 -5.58 5.69
N GLY A 103 6.58 -4.60 6.59
CA GLY A 103 7.65 -3.64 6.82
C GLY A 103 9.03 -4.28 7.05
N PRO A 104 9.19 -5.17 8.05
CA PRO A 104 10.50 -5.75 8.35
C PRO A 104 11.00 -6.68 7.23
N VAL A 105 10.14 -7.49 6.62
CA VAL A 105 10.56 -8.38 5.52
C VAL A 105 11.08 -7.57 4.34
N TRP A 106 10.40 -6.48 3.99
CA TRP A 106 10.79 -5.65 2.85
C TRP A 106 12.03 -4.82 3.15
N ALA A 107 12.14 -4.30 4.36
CA ALA A 107 13.33 -3.59 4.81
C ALA A 107 14.57 -4.50 4.74
N VAL A 108 14.46 -5.75 5.22
CA VAL A 108 15.55 -6.75 5.12
C VAL A 108 15.89 -7.03 3.66
N CYS A 109 14.90 -7.28 2.79
CA CYS A 109 15.15 -7.51 1.36
C CYS A 109 15.86 -6.31 0.72
N GLY A 110 15.47 -5.09 1.10
CA GLY A 110 16.07 -3.86 0.59
C GLY A 110 17.51 -3.63 1.08
N VAL A 111 17.79 -3.93 2.35
CA VAL A 111 19.15 -3.88 2.89
C VAL A 111 20.05 -4.91 2.20
N ILE A 112 19.56 -6.13 1.96
CA ILE A 112 20.31 -7.15 1.20
C ILE A 112 20.61 -6.64 -0.22
N ALA A 113 19.63 -6.02 -0.90
CA ALA A 113 19.85 -5.42 -2.20
C ALA A 113 20.91 -4.31 -2.14
N ALA A 114 20.87 -3.43 -1.14
CA ALA A 114 21.86 -2.36 -0.96
C ALA A 114 23.28 -2.92 -0.75
N PHE A 115 23.45 -4.01 0.00
CA PHE A 115 24.75 -4.70 0.13
C PHE A 115 25.25 -5.25 -1.21
N ILE A 116 24.37 -5.88 -1.99
CA ILE A 116 24.70 -6.36 -3.34
C ILE A 116 25.10 -5.18 -4.21
N TRP A 117 24.32 -4.10 -4.21
CA TRP A 117 24.60 -2.89 -4.98
C TRP A 117 25.96 -2.31 -4.62
N HIS A 118 26.28 -2.19 -3.33
CA HIS A 118 27.55 -1.64 -2.86
C HIS A 118 28.75 -2.46 -3.35
N ALA A 119 28.63 -3.79 -3.38
CA ALA A 119 29.67 -4.67 -3.91
C ALA A 119 29.94 -4.49 -5.43
N PHE A 120 28.95 -3.99 -6.19
CA PHE A 120 29.06 -3.74 -7.63
C PHE A 120 29.12 -2.25 -8.00
N ALA A 121 29.06 -1.37 -7.02
CA ALA A 121 28.99 0.06 -7.26
C ALA A 121 30.33 0.57 -7.81
N LYS A 122 30.25 1.36 -8.88
CA LYS A 122 31.42 2.06 -9.40
C LYS A 122 31.99 3.06 -8.37
N ASP A 123 31.09 3.70 -7.63
CA ASP A 123 31.41 4.58 -6.51
C ASP A 123 30.83 3.98 -5.21
N THR A 124 31.72 3.54 -4.33
CA THR A 124 31.38 2.99 -3.01
C THR A 124 31.08 4.08 -1.98
N GLY A 125 31.19 5.36 -2.35
CA GLY A 125 30.87 6.50 -1.51
C GLY A 125 32.06 7.07 -0.76
N ILE A 126 31.78 8.19 -0.07
CA ILE A 126 32.76 8.92 0.72
C ILE A 126 32.87 8.24 2.10
N PRO A 127 34.08 7.90 2.60
CA PRO A 127 34.27 7.37 3.94
C PRO A 127 33.65 8.27 5.01
N GLY A 128 33.05 7.67 6.05
CA GLY A 128 32.33 8.41 7.08
C GLY A 128 30.87 8.74 6.74
N THR A 129 30.35 8.19 5.64
CA THR A 129 28.94 8.33 5.23
C THR A 129 28.20 7.00 5.30
N VAL A 130 26.86 7.02 5.34
CA VAL A 130 26.02 5.81 5.33
C VAL A 130 26.35 4.92 4.12
N TRP A 131 26.51 5.48 2.93
CA TRP A 131 26.88 4.67 1.76
C TRP A 131 28.34 4.20 1.80
N GLY A 132 29.27 5.10 2.16
CA GLY A 132 30.70 4.80 2.27
C GLY A 132 31.02 3.67 3.25
N ASP A 133 30.34 3.66 4.39
CA ASP A 133 30.67 2.77 5.51
C ASP A 133 29.75 1.53 5.58
N LEU A 134 28.95 1.27 4.53
CA LEU A 134 27.91 0.24 4.54
C LEU A 134 28.44 -1.16 4.87
N THR A 135 29.65 -1.50 4.39
CA THR A 135 30.32 -2.78 4.68
C THR A 135 31.32 -2.70 5.83
N ALA A 136 31.66 -1.49 6.28
CA ALA A 136 32.66 -1.25 7.32
C ALA A 136 32.05 -1.30 8.73
N SER A 137 30.74 -1.07 8.88
CA SER A 137 30.04 -1.09 10.16
C SER A 137 28.57 -1.49 10.01
N PRO A 138 27.90 -1.96 11.08
CA PRO A 138 26.49 -2.31 11.00
C PRO A 138 25.55 -1.09 11.05
N LEU A 139 26.04 0.08 11.46
CA LEU A 139 25.23 1.29 11.67
C LEU A 139 24.47 1.73 10.40
N PRO A 140 25.11 1.84 9.22
CA PRO A 140 24.42 2.17 7.98
C PRO A 140 23.32 1.18 7.60
N ALA A 141 23.56 -0.12 7.83
CA ALA A 141 22.58 -1.15 7.53
C ALA A 141 21.34 -1.00 8.42
N PHE A 142 21.52 -0.67 9.70
CA PHE A 142 20.40 -0.34 10.59
C PHE A 142 19.68 0.95 10.20
N ALA A 143 20.41 1.97 9.75
CA ALA A 143 19.81 3.20 9.26
C ALA A 143 18.90 2.92 8.05
N LEU A 144 19.38 2.16 7.07
CA LEU A 144 18.59 1.73 5.92
C LEU A 144 17.40 0.86 6.33
N LEU A 145 17.62 -0.12 7.23
CA LEU A 145 16.56 -0.99 7.74
C LEU A 145 15.41 -0.18 8.36
N PHE A 146 15.72 0.74 9.29
CA PHE A 146 14.71 1.56 9.94
C PHE A 146 14.05 2.55 8.99
N GLY A 147 14.80 3.14 8.06
CA GLY A 147 14.23 4.04 7.06
C GLY A 147 13.21 3.34 6.15
N LEU A 148 13.56 2.15 5.65
CA LEU A 148 12.68 1.35 4.80
C LEU A 148 11.46 0.84 5.55
N TRP A 149 11.65 0.37 6.77
CA TRP A 149 10.54 -0.08 7.61
C TRP A 149 9.62 1.10 7.96
N ALA A 150 10.16 2.25 8.34
CA ALA A 150 9.38 3.46 8.61
C ALA A 150 8.52 3.84 7.40
N THR A 151 9.10 3.78 6.20
CA THR A 151 8.41 4.08 4.94
C THR A 151 7.26 3.13 4.68
N ALA A 152 7.47 1.83 4.87
CA ALA A 152 6.41 0.83 4.76
C ALA A 152 5.30 1.06 5.81
N ASN A 153 5.65 1.36 7.06
CA ASN A 153 4.68 1.64 8.12
C ASN A 153 3.83 2.88 7.82
N LEU A 154 4.45 3.94 7.31
CA LEU A 154 3.76 5.16 6.92
C LEU A 154 2.79 4.92 5.76
N SER A 155 3.22 4.17 4.75
CA SER A 155 2.38 3.73 3.64
C SER A 155 1.16 2.94 4.13
N LEU A 156 1.38 1.97 5.01
CA LEU A 156 0.30 1.18 5.60
C LEU A 156 -0.64 2.02 6.48
N THR A 157 -0.13 3.07 7.14
CA THR A 157 -0.92 3.99 7.95
C THR A 157 -1.88 4.80 7.07
N LEU A 158 -1.36 5.43 6.02
CA LEU A 158 -2.17 6.16 5.04
C LEU A 158 -3.12 5.22 4.30
N GLY A 159 -2.65 4.01 4.00
CA GLY A 159 -3.44 2.91 3.48
C GLY A 159 -4.51 2.41 4.45
N ALA A 160 -4.39 2.59 5.76
CA ALA A 160 -5.49 2.29 6.67
C ALA A 160 -6.57 3.39 6.58
N ILE A 161 -6.13 4.64 6.48
CA ILE A 161 -7.01 5.81 6.41
C ILE A 161 -7.80 5.81 5.10
N ALA A 162 -7.16 5.62 3.95
CA ALA A 162 -7.87 5.60 2.67
C ALA A 162 -8.95 4.50 2.62
N ASP A 163 -8.69 3.30 3.18
CA ASP A 163 -9.65 2.19 3.19
C ASP A 163 -10.84 2.49 4.10
N ALA A 164 -10.59 3.16 5.23
CA ALA A 164 -11.64 3.62 6.10
C ALA A 164 -12.65 4.51 5.35
N PHE A 165 -12.21 5.33 4.39
CA PHE A 165 -13.08 6.26 3.66
C PHE A 165 -13.54 5.79 2.27
N HIS A 166 -12.94 4.75 1.69
CA HIS A 166 -13.21 4.24 0.34
C HIS A 166 -14.70 4.08 0.01
N ARG A 167 -15.48 3.49 0.92
CA ARG A 167 -16.91 3.21 0.69
C ARG A 167 -17.88 4.36 0.98
N THR A 168 -17.41 5.40 1.66
CA THR A 168 -18.27 6.50 2.13
C THR A 168 -17.98 7.81 1.41
N LEU A 169 -16.70 8.12 1.15
CA LEU A 169 -16.26 9.39 0.58
C LEU A 169 -15.11 9.12 -0.39
N TRP A 170 -15.46 8.80 -1.64
CA TRP A 170 -14.49 8.46 -2.69
C TRP A 170 -13.48 9.59 -2.95
N ALA A 171 -13.90 10.85 -2.78
CA ALA A 171 -13.01 12.00 -2.87
C ALA A 171 -11.88 11.97 -1.81
N ILE A 172 -12.17 11.57 -0.57
CA ILE A 172 -11.15 11.44 0.49
C ILE A 172 -10.18 10.32 0.16
N PHE A 173 -10.69 9.19 -0.35
CA PHE A 173 -9.84 8.09 -0.81
C PHE A 173 -8.86 8.55 -1.91
N LEU A 174 -9.34 9.32 -2.89
CA LEU A 174 -8.50 9.85 -3.97
C LEU A 174 -7.47 10.86 -3.44
N ILE A 175 -7.87 11.79 -2.58
CA ILE A 175 -6.97 12.78 -1.96
C ILE A 175 -5.86 12.07 -1.17
N VAL A 176 -6.21 11.11 -0.31
CA VAL A 176 -5.23 10.35 0.48
C VAL A 176 -4.30 9.55 -0.44
N SER A 177 -4.82 8.96 -1.52
CA SER A 177 -4.00 8.23 -2.50
C SER A 177 -2.99 9.14 -3.21
N VAL A 178 -3.38 10.36 -3.59
CA VAL A 178 -2.47 11.35 -4.19
C VAL A 178 -1.42 11.81 -3.17
N ILE A 179 -1.82 12.05 -1.92
CA ILE A 179 -0.89 12.40 -0.83
C ILE A 179 0.15 11.30 -0.62
N ILE A 180 -0.25 10.02 -0.65
CA ILE A 180 0.69 8.89 -0.55
C ILE A 180 1.74 8.97 -1.66
N VAL A 181 1.35 9.24 -2.91
CA VAL A 181 2.29 9.32 -4.04
C VAL A 181 3.25 10.50 -3.88
N ILE A 182 2.74 11.68 -3.51
CA ILE A 182 3.58 12.87 -3.28
C ILE A 182 4.56 12.60 -2.14
N LEU A 183 4.08 12.02 -1.04
CA LEU A 183 4.91 11.70 0.12
C LEU A 183 5.95 10.62 -0.21
N ALA A 184 5.61 9.63 -1.04
CA ALA A 184 6.53 8.61 -1.51
C ALA A 184 7.69 9.22 -2.32
N ILE A 185 7.40 10.17 -3.20
CA ILE A 185 8.42 10.90 -3.96
C ILE A 185 9.30 11.73 -3.01
N THR A 186 8.69 12.49 -2.10
CA THR A 186 9.43 13.30 -1.12
C THR A 186 10.32 12.44 -0.23
N ILE A 187 9.81 11.32 0.27
CA ILE A 187 10.58 10.36 1.07
C ILE A 187 11.73 9.79 0.25
N GLY A 188 11.52 9.42 -1.01
CA GLY A 188 12.60 8.97 -1.88
C GLY A 188 13.72 10.01 -1.98
N VAL A 189 13.37 11.28 -2.23
CA VAL A 189 14.34 12.37 -2.36
C VAL A 189 15.10 12.60 -1.05
N VAL A 190 14.40 12.61 0.09
CA VAL A 190 15.03 12.75 1.42
C VAL A 190 15.91 11.53 1.73
N ALA A 191 15.47 10.32 1.38
CA ALA A 191 16.20 9.09 1.61
C ALA A 191 17.50 9.00 0.80
N ALA A 192 17.54 9.54 -0.42
CA ALA A 192 18.77 9.66 -1.19
C ALA A 192 19.82 10.54 -0.47
N ASN A 193 19.39 11.54 0.30
CA ASN A 193 20.28 12.37 1.11
C ASN A 193 20.78 11.67 2.39
N ILE A 194 20.13 10.59 2.84
CA ILE A 194 20.62 9.78 3.97
C ILE A 194 21.98 9.16 3.63
N LEU A 195 22.20 8.82 2.36
CA LEU A 195 23.44 8.19 1.89
C LEU A 195 24.69 9.04 2.16
N THR A 196 24.54 10.37 2.19
CA THR A 196 25.63 11.32 2.43
C THR A 196 25.74 11.74 3.89
N MET A 197 24.84 11.31 4.77
CA MET A 197 24.91 11.60 6.20
C MET A 197 25.95 10.73 6.89
N SER A 198 26.45 11.16 8.05
CA SER A 198 27.23 10.27 8.91
C SER A 198 26.37 9.11 9.43
N PRO A 199 26.92 7.89 9.61
CA PRO A 199 26.14 6.74 10.07
C PRO A 199 25.34 6.97 11.35
N PRO A 200 25.87 7.64 12.40
CA PRO A 200 25.09 7.94 13.61
C PRO A 200 23.90 8.87 13.35
N ALA A 201 24.08 9.90 12.51
CA ALA A 201 23.01 10.84 12.18
C ALA A 201 21.93 10.16 11.35
N GLY A 202 22.32 9.39 10.33
CA GLY A 202 21.40 8.60 9.51
C GLY A 202 20.58 7.61 10.36
N LEU A 203 21.22 6.92 11.32
CA LEU A 203 20.53 6.03 12.24
C LEU A 203 19.56 6.79 13.15
N ALA A 204 19.96 7.91 13.74
CA ALA A 204 19.12 8.68 14.63
C ALA A 204 17.83 9.16 13.94
N VAL A 205 17.96 9.74 12.74
CA VAL A 205 16.82 10.22 11.95
C VAL A 205 15.87 9.06 11.61
N THR A 206 16.41 7.97 11.08
CA THR A 206 15.60 6.82 10.64
C THR A 206 14.94 6.08 11.80
N ALA A 207 15.61 5.99 12.95
CA ALA A 207 15.04 5.43 14.17
C ALA A 207 13.86 6.26 14.69
N VAL A 208 13.98 7.59 14.71
CA VAL A 208 12.87 8.49 15.11
C VAL A 208 11.69 8.33 14.16
N CYS A 209 11.93 8.33 12.84
CA CYS A 209 10.89 8.09 11.85
C CYS A 209 10.23 6.71 12.05
N PHE A 210 11.01 5.67 12.34
CA PHE A 210 10.50 4.33 12.60
C PHE A 210 9.57 4.28 13.82
N ILE A 211 9.94 4.92 14.93
CA ILE A 211 9.11 4.98 16.14
C ILE A 211 7.79 5.70 15.83
N ILE A 212 7.85 6.90 15.23
CA ILE A 212 6.67 7.70 14.93
C ILE A 212 5.70 6.94 14.02
N THR A 213 6.22 6.34 12.94
CA THR A 213 5.39 5.62 11.96
C THR A 213 4.81 4.32 12.52
N THR A 214 5.54 3.63 13.41
CA THR A 214 5.02 2.45 14.12
C THR A 214 3.88 2.82 15.05
N VAL A 215 4.05 3.90 15.84
CA VAL A 215 3.02 4.43 16.74
C VAL A 215 1.79 4.92 15.96
N ALA A 216 1.97 5.47 14.76
CA ALA A 216 0.87 5.93 13.91
C ALA A 216 0.08 4.77 13.26
N LEU A 217 0.76 3.68 12.88
CA LEU A 217 0.16 2.55 12.18
C LEU A 217 -0.89 1.81 13.03
N ILE A 218 -0.61 1.62 14.31
CA ILE A 218 -1.50 0.89 15.25
C ILE A 218 -2.90 1.54 15.33
N PRO A 219 -3.06 2.83 15.70
CA PRO A 219 -4.36 3.47 15.80
C PRO A 219 -5.05 3.61 14.44
N ALA A 220 -4.31 3.93 13.37
CA ALA A 220 -4.89 4.04 12.03
C ALA A 220 -5.53 2.71 11.58
N ARG A 221 -4.87 1.59 11.87
CA ARG A 221 -5.40 0.26 11.56
C ARG A 221 -6.59 -0.10 12.45
N LEU A 222 -6.54 0.20 13.75
CA LEU A 222 -7.68 -0.01 14.66
C LEU A 222 -8.91 0.75 14.18
N PHE A 223 -8.72 2.02 13.78
CA PHE A 223 -9.77 2.85 13.21
C PHE A 223 -10.36 2.25 11.93
N ALA A 224 -9.52 1.83 10.98
CA ALA A 224 -9.96 1.20 9.74
C ALA A 224 -10.78 -0.08 9.99
N VAL A 225 -10.32 -0.94 10.90
CA VAL A 225 -11.02 -2.18 11.27
C VAL A 225 -12.35 -1.88 11.95
N ALA A 226 -12.37 -0.94 12.90
CA ALA A 226 -13.60 -0.55 13.61
C ALA A 226 -14.65 -0.01 12.63
N ARG A 227 -14.25 0.88 11.73
CA ARG A 227 -15.14 1.43 10.71
C ARG A 227 -15.64 0.37 9.74
N ALA A 228 -14.76 -0.50 9.25
CA ALA A 228 -15.17 -1.59 8.37
C ALA A 228 -16.18 -2.53 9.04
N ARG A 229 -16.06 -2.79 10.35
CA ARG A 229 -17.05 -3.58 11.11
C ARG A 229 -18.42 -2.87 11.14
N VAL A 230 -18.44 -1.58 11.41
CA VAL A 230 -19.68 -0.78 11.41
C VAL A 230 -20.31 -0.79 10.01
N THR A 231 -19.53 -0.49 8.98
CA THR A 231 -20.03 -0.47 7.60
C THR A 231 -20.52 -1.84 7.15
N ASN A 232 -19.84 -2.93 7.48
CA ASN A 232 -20.29 -4.28 7.16
C ASN A 232 -21.59 -4.67 7.89
N ARG A 233 -21.78 -4.24 9.15
CA ARG A 233 -23.04 -4.47 9.87
C ARG A 233 -24.21 -3.73 9.20
N ILE A 234 -23.98 -2.48 8.78
CA ILE A 234 -24.98 -1.68 8.05
C ILE A 234 -25.29 -2.34 6.70
N ASP A 235 -24.27 -2.72 5.93
CA ASP A 235 -24.44 -3.35 4.63
C ASP A 235 -25.16 -4.72 4.74
N ALA A 236 -24.85 -5.54 5.76
CA ALA A 236 -25.50 -6.83 5.99
C ALA A 236 -26.97 -6.68 6.44
N ALA A 237 -27.27 -5.70 7.30
CA ALA A 237 -28.65 -5.39 7.69
C ALA A 237 -29.47 -4.92 6.48
N HIS A 238 -28.87 -4.11 5.60
CA HIS A 238 -29.49 -3.69 4.35
C HIS A 238 -29.74 -4.85 3.38
N GLU A 239 -28.77 -5.76 3.21
CA GLU A 239 -28.89 -6.94 2.33
C GLU A 239 -29.98 -7.90 2.82
N ALA A 240 -30.03 -8.18 4.12
CA ALA A 240 -31.08 -9.04 4.71
C ALA A 240 -32.49 -8.46 4.49
N ARG A 241 -32.64 -7.13 4.61
CA ARG A 241 -33.92 -6.48 4.33
C ARG A 241 -34.27 -6.48 2.85
N MET A 242 -33.30 -6.22 1.98
CA MET A 242 -33.50 -6.29 0.54
C MET A 242 -33.97 -7.69 0.12
N GLN A 243 -33.35 -8.74 0.67
CA GLN A 243 -33.79 -10.12 0.46
C GLN A 243 -35.22 -10.35 0.95
N SER A 244 -35.59 -9.86 2.14
CA SER A 244 -36.97 -9.97 2.63
C SER A 244 -37.99 -9.24 1.74
N LEU A 245 -37.64 -8.07 1.20
CA LEU A 245 -38.47 -7.33 0.25
C LEU A 245 -38.66 -8.12 -1.05
N LEU A 246 -37.56 -8.67 -1.60
CA LEU A 246 -37.61 -9.46 -2.82
C LEU A 246 -38.43 -10.75 -2.64
N MET A 247 -38.41 -11.37 -1.45
CA MET A 247 -39.24 -12.54 -1.15
C MET A 247 -40.72 -12.19 -0.93
N ALA A 248 -41.05 -10.94 -0.61
CA ALA A 248 -42.42 -10.48 -0.38
C ALA A 248 -43.12 -9.96 -1.65
N LEU A 249 -42.41 -9.88 -2.78
CA LEU A 249 -42.97 -9.49 -4.07
C LEU A 249 -43.97 -10.54 -4.58
N ALA A 250 -45.11 -10.08 -5.09
CA ALA A 250 -46.08 -10.95 -5.72
C ALA A 250 -45.55 -11.48 -7.08
N PRO A 251 -46.08 -12.61 -7.60
CA PRO A 251 -45.72 -13.10 -8.93
C PRO A 251 -45.98 -12.03 -10.01
N GLY A 252 -44.94 -11.64 -10.75
CA GLY A 252 -45.01 -10.57 -11.77
C GLY A 252 -44.77 -9.15 -11.24
N GLU A 253 -44.55 -9.00 -9.94
CA GLU A 253 -44.17 -7.75 -9.29
C GLU A 253 -42.65 -7.59 -9.30
N ASN A 254 -42.16 -6.47 -9.82
CA ASN A 254 -40.73 -6.16 -9.94
C ASN A 254 -40.39 -4.90 -9.15
N LEU A 255 -39.32 -4.97 -8.37
CA LEU A 255 -38.74 -3.82 -7.69
C LEU A 255 -38.14 -2.85 -8.72
N MET A 256 -38.60 -1.59 -8.72
CA MET A 256 -38.11 -0.56 -9.63
C MET A 256 -37.07 0.35 -8.95
N LEU A 257 -37.35 0.75 -7.70
CA LEU A 257 -36.48 1.64 -6.92
C LEU A 257 -36.60 1.33 -5.43
N HIS A 258 -35.51 1.51 -4.69
CA HIS A 258 -35.56 1.49 -3.23
C HIS A 258 -34.70 2.62 -2.64
N PHE A 259 -35.19 3.19 -1.55
CA PHE A 259 -34.50 4.18 -0.73
C PHE A 259 -34.40 3.62 0.68
N ALA A 260 -33.18 3.57 1.21
CA ALA A 260 -32.95 3.21 2.60
C ALA A 260 -32.12 4.31 3.24
N ASP A 261 -32.57 4.77 4.41
CA ASP A 261 -31.79 5.70 5.22
C ASP A 261 -30.52 4.98 5.72
N ARG A 262 -29.37 5.56 5.39
CA ARG A 262 -28.05 5.00 5.71
C ARG A 262 -27.64 5.32 7.15
N GLU A 263 -28.20 6.37 7.74
CA GLU A 263 -27.89 6.84 9.09
C GLU A 263 -28.79 6.20 10.15
N ASN A 264 -29.99 5.77 9.75
CA ASN A 264 -30.86 4.94 10.58
C ASN A 264 -30.89 3.50 10.04
N PRO A 265 -29.93 2.64 10.43
CA PRO A 265 -29.93 1.24 10.03
C PRO A 265 -31.14 0.48 10.59
N ALA A 266 -31.99 1.05 11.47
CA ALA A 266 -33.28 0.49 11.89
C ALA A 266 -34.49 1.15 11.19
N GLY A 267 -34.25 2.13 10.31
CA GLY A 267 -35.27 2.90 9.61
C GLY A 267 -35.99 2.11 8.51
N GLN A 268 -37.12 2.67 8.07
CA GLN A 268 -37.97 2.10 7.02
C GLN A 268 -37.25 2.13 5.67
N ILE A 269 -37.42 1.08 4.87
CA ILE A 269 -37.02 1.07 3.45
C ILE A 269 -38.25 1.48 2.65
N LEU A 270 -38.12 2.55 1.87
CA LEU A 270 -39.10 2.89 0.84
C LEU A 270 -38.78 2.05 -0.39
N ALA A 271 -39.74 1.28 -0.91
CA ALA A 271 -39.54 0.39 -2.04
C ALA A 271 -40.68 0.59 -3.05
N ALA A 272 -40.37 1.19 -4.20
CA ALA A 272 -41.31 1.33 -5.30
C ALA A 272 -41.20 0.12 -6.23
N THR A 273 -42.32 -0.57 -6.44
CA THR A 273 -42.47 -1.65 -7.41
C THR A 273 -43.26 -1.18 -8.62
N ASN A 274 -43.36 -2.02 -9.65
CA ASN A 274 -44.23 -1.77 -10.80
C ASN A 274 -45.74 -1.83 -10.46
N GLN A 275 -46.12 -2.14 -9.21
CA GLN A 275 -47.52 -2.30 -8.80
C GLN A 275 -47.90 -1.49 -7.54
N ARG A 276 -46.95 -1.16 -6.66
CA ARG A 276 -47.21 -0.45 -5.39
C ARG A 276 -45.96 0.24 -4.85
N LEU A 277 -46.15 1.07 -3.84
CA LEU A 277 -45.13 1.87 -3.17
C LEU A 277 -45.09 1.55 -1.66
#